data_AF-A0A4D4MKK4-F1
#
_entry.id   AF-A0A4D4MKK4-F1
#
_cell.length_a   1.000
_cell.length_b   1.000
_cell.length_c   1.000
_cell.angle_alpha   90.00
_cell.angle_beta   90.00
_cell.angle_gamma   90.00
#
_symmetry.space_group_name_H-M   'P 1'
#
loop_
_entity.id
_entity.type
_entity.pdbx_description
1 polymer ?
#
loop_
_entity_poly.entity_id
_entity_poly.type
_entity_poly.pdbx_seq_one_letter_code
_entity_poly.pdbx_strand_id
1 'polypeptide(L)' 'MIAPVPVRLMDERMTTVTASQGLRASGVKSKKGRSVIDQAAAVIILQQALESERVSGKAPGEGVEVVI' A
#
# COMPACT_ATOMS: atom_id res chain seq x y z
N MET A 1 -17.05 11.45 -13.40
CA MET A 1 -17.62 10.18 -12.91
C MET A 1 -16.57 9.10 -13.13
N ILE A 2 -16.15 8.38 -12.09
CA ILE A 2 -15.25 7.22 -12.24
C ILE A 2 -16.15 6.01 -12.54
N ALA A 3 -15.97 5.37 -13.70
CA ALA A 3 -16.62 4.09 -13.97
C ALA A 3 -16.16 3.06 -12.93
N PRO A 4 -16.95 2.01 -12.61
CA PRO A 4 -16.51 0.97 -11.69
C PRO A 4 -15.12 0.46 -12.08
N VAL A 5 -14.16 0.60 -11.16
CA VAL A 5 -12.79 0.11 -11.35
C VAL A 5 -12.64 -1.22 -10.62
N PRO A 6 -11.90 -2.19 -11.19
CA PRO A 6 -11.60 -3.44 -10.51
C PRO A 6 -10.90 -3.17 -9.16
N VAL A 7 -11.44 -3.73 -8.08
CA VAL A 7 -10.83 -3.67 -6.74
C VAL A 7 -10.17 -5.01 -6.45
N ARG A 8 -8.96 -4.95 -5.90
CA ARG A 8 -8.17 -6.14 -5.56
C ARG A 8 -7.63 -6.01 -4.15
N LEU A 9 -7.78 -7.05 -3.35
CA LEU A 9 -7.24 -7.12 -1.99
C LEU A 9 -5.75 -7.50 -2.03
N MET A 10 -4.99 -6.83 -1.18
CA MET A 10 -3.56 -7.05 -0.98
C MET A 10 -3.29 -7.39 0.47
N ASP A 11 -2.26 -8.20 0.69
CA ASP A 11 -1.75 -8.42 2.03
C ASP A 11 -1.01 -7.15 2.51
N GLU A 12 -1.53 -6.52 3.56
CA GLU A 12 -0.96 -5.30 4.15
C GLU A 12 0.03 -5.57 5.29
N ARG A 13 0.29 -6.84 5.64
CA ARG A 13 1.12 -7.17 6.79
C ARG A 13 2.51 -6.56 6.67
N MET A 14 3.06 -6.18 7.82
CA MET A 14 4.37 -5.51 7.97
C MET A 14 4.48 -4.11 7.34
N THR A 15 3.49 -3.60 6.60
CA THR A 15 3.57 -2.29 5.93
C THR A 15 3.71 -1.14 6.92
N THR A 16 2.99 -1.15 8.04
CA THR A 16 3.09 -0.14 9.11
C THR A 16 4.46 -0.12 9.78
N VAL A 17 5.09 -1.29 9.95
CA VAL A 17 6.44 -1.40 10.52
C VAL A 17 7.47 -0.82 9.57
N THR A 18 7.40 -1.21 8.29
CA THR A 18 8.28 -0.68 7.23
C THR A 18 8.10 0.82 7.05
N ALA A 19 6.87 1.32 7.01
CA ALA A 19 6.56 2.75 6.95
C ALA A 19 7.14 3.51 8.15
N SER A 20 6.99 2.95 9.36
CA SER A 20 7.53 3.55 10.58
C SER A 20 9.05 3.63 10.55
N GLN A 21 9.71 2.58 10.07
CA GLN A 21 11.16 2.54 9.91
C GLN A 21 11.64 3.57 8.87
N GLY A 22 10.98 3.65 7.72
CA GLY A 22 11.30 4.64 6.67
C GLY A 22 11.15 6.09 7.13
N LEU A 23 10.06 6.40 7.86
CA LEU A 23 9.86 7.74 8.44
C LEU A 23 10.95 8.08 9.45
N ARG A 24 11.32 7.14 10.33
CA ARG A 24 12.42 7.34 11.29
C ARG A 24 13.76 7.54 10.59
N ALA A 25 14.07 6.72 9.58
CA ALA A 25 15.29 6.86 8.77
C ALA A 25 15.35 8.22 8.07
N SER A 26 14.19 8.78 7.70
CA SER A 26 14.05 10.12 7.13
C SER A 26 14.07 11.25 8.17
N GLY A 27 14.38 10.95 9.44
CA GLY A 27 14.43 11.94 10.53
C GLY A 27 13.07 12.41 11.04
N VAL A 28 11.96 11.76 10.65
CA VAL A 28 10.62 12.12 11.12
C VAL A 28 10.39 11.57 12.52
N LYS A 29 10.19 12.46 13.49
CA LYS A 29 9.83 12.10 14.87
C LYS A 29 8.51 11.32 14.89
N SER A 30 8.41 10.30 15.74
CA SER A 30 7.22 9.42 15.85
C SER A 30 5.89 10.18 15.98
N LYS A 31 5.84 11.27 16.75
CA LYS A 31 4.62 12.09 16.91
C LYS A 31 4.17 12.74 15.60
N LYS A 32 5.12 13.24 14.79
CA LYS A 32 4.85 13.82 13.47
C LYS A 32 4.56 12.72 12.43
N GLY A 33 5.24 11.59 12.53
CA GLY A 33 5.03 10.46 11.61
C GLY A 33 3.64 9.84 11.73
N ARG A 34 3.01 9.91 12.92
CA ARG A 34 1.69 9.32 13.15
C ARG A 34 0.58 9.90 12.26
N SER A 35 0.71 11.15 11.80
CA SER A 35 -0.28 11.76 10.89
C SER A 35 -0.14 11.32 9.43
N VAL A 36 0.97 10.67 9.06
CA VAL A 36 1.27 10.27 7.67
C VAL A 36 1.58 8.79 7.51
N ILE A 37 1.51 8.01 8.61
CA ILE A 37 1.93 6.61 8.62
C ILE A 37 1.10 5.73 7.68
N ASP A 38 -0.21 5.94 7.63
CA ASP A 38 -1.11 5.16 6.78
C ASP A 38 -0.90 5.49 5.29
N GLN A 39 -0.59 6.74 4.97
CA GLN A 39 -0.24 7.15 3.60
C GLN A 39 1.08 6.50 3.16
N ALA A 40 2.08 6.47 4.05
CA ALA A 40 3.34 5.80 3.77
C ALA A 40 3.15 4.28 3.61
N ALA A 41 2.29 3.65 4.42
CA ALA A 41 1.93 2.24 4.27
C ALA A 41 1.22 1.98 2.93
N ALA A 42 0.29 2.84 2.52
CA ALA A 42 -0.41 2.73 1.23
C ALA A 42 0.54 2.82 0.03
N VAL A 43 1.56 3.68 0.09
CA VAL A 43 2.62 3.76 -0.94
C VAL A 43 3.40 2.45 -1.01
N ILE A 44 3.74 1.85 0.13
CA ILE A 44 4.46 0.56 0.17
C ILE A 44 3.61 -0.56 -0.44
N ILE A 45 2.32 -0.64 -0.09
CA ILE A 45 1.38 -1.61 -0.67
C ILE A 45 1.35 -1.46 -2.19
N LEU A 46 1.22 -0.22 -2.69
CA LEU A 46 1.19 0.05 -4.12
C LEU A 46 2.50 -0.33 -4.82
N GLN A 47 3.65 -0.04 -4.21
CA GLN A 47 4.96 -0.42 -4.75
C GLN A 47 5.11 -1.93 -4.84
N GLN A 48 4.71 -2.67 -3.80
CA GLN A 48 4.74 -4.14 -3.80
C GLN A 48 3.81 -4.73 -4.88
N ALA A 49 2.62 -4.15 -5.04
CA ALA A 49 1.66 -4.54 -6.07
C ALA A 49 2.25 -4.37 -7.48
N LEU A 50 2.75 -3.17 -7.78
CA LEU A 50 3.33 -2.84 -9.10
C LEU A 50 4.56 -3.70 -9.40
N GLU A 51 5.39 -3.98 -8.40
CA GLU A 51 6.54 -4.84 -8.57
C GLU A 51 6.14 -6.29 -8.85
N SER A 52 5.15 -6.81 -8.11
CA SER A 52 4.62 -8.16 -8.33
C SER A 52 4.02 -8.30 -9.73
N GLU A 53 3.29 -7.30 -10.20
CA GLU A 53 2.74 -7.26 -11.55
C GLU A 53 3.84 -7.21 -12.62
N ARG A 54 4.85 -6.36 -12.42
CA ARG A 54 5.99 -6.22 -13.32
C ARG A 54 6.77 -7.53 -13.49
N VAL A 55 6.95 -8.29 -12.41
CA VAL A 55 7.70 -9.56 -12.42
C VAL A 55 6.85 -10.71 -12.96
N SER A 56 5.57 -10.79 -12.60
CA SER A 56 4.71 -11.93 -12.93
C SER A 56 3.93 -11.78 -14.24
N GLY A 57 3.79 -10.54 -14.74
CA GLY A 57 2.92 -10.21 -15.87
C GLY A 57 1.41 -10.38 -15.58
N LYS A 58 1.03 -10.58 -14.31
CA LYS A 58 -0.35 -10.81 -13.89
C LYS A 58 -0.77 -9.75 -12.88
N ALA A 59 -2.05 -9.36 -12.93
CA ALA A 59 -2.62 -8.42 -11.98
C ALA A 59 -2.43 -8.93 -10.53
N PRO A 60 -1.94 -8.09 -9.60
CA PRO A 60 -1.55 -8.51 -8.27
C PRO A 60 -2.75 -8.61 -7.33
N GLY A 61 -2.66 -9.41 -6.27
CA GLY A 61 -3.73 -9.56 -5.28
C GLY A 61 -4.97 -10.32 -5.76
N GLU A 62 -5.98 -10.39 -4.90
CA GLU A 62 -7.23 -11.13 -5.13
C GLU A 62 -8.35 -10.20 -5.58
N GLY A 63 -8.99 -10.48 -6.72
CA GLY A 63 -10.11 -9.68 -7.21
C GLY A 63 -11.34 -9.87 -6.34
N VAL A 64 -12.00 -8.78 -5.97
CA VAL A 64 -13.25 -8.81 -5.21
C VAL A 64 -14.40 -8.22 -6.01
N GLU A 65 -15.58 -8.81 -5.88
CA GLU A 65 -16.79 -8.17 -6.39
C GLU A 65 -17.09 -6.94 -5.54
N VAL A 66 -17.13 -5.78 -6.19
CA VAL A 66 -17.54 -4.54 -5.54
C VAL A 66 -19.06 -4.54 -5.51
N VAL A 67 -19.62 -4.91 -4.35
CA VAL A 67 -21.06 -4.71 -4.09
C VAL A 67 -21.26 -3.24 -3.78
N ILE A 68 -21.81 -2.49 -4.76
CA ILE A 68 -22.18 -1.07 -4.64
C ILE A 68 -23.65 -0.96 -4.29
#